data_AF-A0A924CEV2-F1
#
_entry.id   AF-A0A924CEV2-F1
#
_cell.length_a   1.000
_cell.length_b   1.000
_cell.length_c   1.000
_cell.angle_alpha   90.00
_cell.angle_beta   90.00
_cell.angle_gamma   90.00
#
_symmetry.space_group_name_H-M   'P 1'
#
loop_
_entity.id
_entity.type
_entity.pdbx_description
1 polymer ?
#
loop_
_entity_poly.entity_id
_entity_poly.type
_entity_poly.pdbx_seq_one_letter_code
_entity_poly.pdbx_strand_id
1 'polypeptide(L)'
;PTAALSAFPYTPEYSMKVLKHFYYDMGDKTWTKYGFIDAFNETKNWYATSHLAIDQGPIIIMIENYRSGLLWKLFMSCPEIQRGLKKLGFKSTSVSSAVLK
;
A
#
# COMPACT_ATOMS: atom_id res chain seq x y z
N PRO A 1 2.33 11.15 3.28
CA PRO A 1 1.14 10.30 3.56
C PRO A 1 1.29 8.82 3.18
N THR A 2 1.85 8.54 2.00
CA THR A 2 2.01 7.17 1.47
C THR A 2 2.67 6.19 2.44
N ALA A 3 3.67 6.62 3.23
CA ALA A 3 4.35 5.77 4.20
C ALA A 3 3.40 5.04 5.17
N ALA A 4 2.46 5.75 5.79
CA ALA A 4 1.53 5.15 6.74
C ALA A 4 0.36 4.44 6.04
N LEU A 5 -0.16 5.03 4.96
CA LEU A 5 -1.36 4.52 4.29
C LEU A 5 -1.04 3.27 3.46
N SER A 6 0.12 3.20 2.80
CA SER A 6 0.53 1.98 2.10
C SER A 6 0.93 0.85 3.03
N ALA A 7 1.03 1.11 4.34
CA ALA A 7 1.25 0.09 5.35
C ALA A 7 -0.03 -0.56 5.89
N PHE A 8 -1.21 -0.27 5.32
CA PHE A 8 -2.49 -0.85 5.75
C PHE A 8 -2.46 -2.38 5.94
N PRO A 9 -1.86 -3.18 5.04
CA PRO A 9 -1.83 -4.63 5.24
C PRO A 9 -0.96 -5.12 6.41
N TYR A 10 -0.09 -4.25 6.95
CA TYR A 10 0.84 -4.61 8.02
C TYR A 10 0.41 -4.02 9.37
N THR A 11 -0.05 -2.77 9.38
CA THR A 11 -0.37 -2.01 10.60
C THR A 11 -1.73 -1.33 10.49
N PRO A 12 -2.83 -2.05 10.21
CA PRO A 12 -4.10 -1.46 9.80
C PRO A 12 -4.70 -0.48 10.81
N GLU A 13 -4.59 -0.79 12.11
CA GLU A 13 -5.11 0.07 13.17
C GLU A 13 -4.35 1.40 13.26
N TYR A 14 -3.02 1.37 13.19
CA TYR A 14 -2.18 2.56 13.22
C TYR A 14 -2.32 3.38 11.93
N SER A 15 -2.33 2.73 10.77
CA SER A 15 -2.58 3.36 9.46
C SER A 15 -3.94 4.03 9.42
N MET A 16 -4.98 3.41 10.01
CA MET A 16 -6.32 4.00 10.12
C MET A 16 -6.32 5.24 11.02
N LYS A 17 -5.59 5.23 12.14
CA LYS A 17 -5.46 6.44 13.00
C LYS A 17 -4.85 7.60 12.21
N VAL A 18 -3.78 7.35 11.44
CA VAL A 18 -3.15 8.37 10.59
C VAL A 18 -4.09 8.86 9.49
N LEU A 19 -4.79 7.95 8.80
CA LEU A 19 -5.76 8.32 7.76
C LEU A 19 -6.84 9.23 8.33
N LYS A 20 -7.42 8.87 9.48
CA LYS A 20 -8.46 9.67 10.13
C LYS A 20 -7.94 11.04 10.53
N HIS A 21 -6.75 11.12 11.12
CA HIS A 21 -6.15 12.40 11.49
C HIS A 21 -5.91 13.30 10.27
N PHE A 22 -5.28 12.75 9.22
CA PHE A 22 -5.01 13.52 7.99
C PHE A 22 -6.30 13.98 7.31
N TYR A 23 -7.36 13.16 7.33
CA TYR A 23 -8.61 13.50 6.68
C TYR A 23 -9.50 14.44 7.50
N TYR A 24 -9.76 14.10 8.76
CA TYR A 24 -10.72 14.84 9.59
C TYR A 24 -10.12 16.06 10.28
N ASP A 25 -8.84 16.01 10.68
CA ASP A 25 -8.22 17.10 11.44
C ASP A 25 -7.35 18.00 10.53
N MET A 26 -6.74 17.42 9.49
CA MET A 26 -5.84 18.14 8.57
C MET A 26 -6.36 18.22 7.13
N GLY A 27 -7.64 17.87 6.90
CA GLY A 27 -8.20 17.70 5.56
C GLY A 27 -8.02 18.94 4.68
N ASP A 28 -8.30 20.12 5.21
CA ASP A 28 -8.20 21.41 4.50
C ASP A 28 -6.80 21.69 3.94
N LYS A 29 -5.76 21.09 4.50
CA LYS A 29 -4.36 21.29 4.11
C LYS A 29 -3.78 20.12 3.33
N THR A 30 -4.32 18.92 3.52
CA THR A 30 -3.68 17.68 3.05
C THR A 30 -4.51 16.91 2.03
N TRP A 31 -5.82 17.17 1.91
CA TRP A 31 -6.71 16.46 0.99
C TRP A 31 -7.06 17.30 -0.23
N THR A 32 -6.97 16.69 -1.41
CA THR A 32 -7.27 17.35 -2.70
C THR A 32 -8.13 16.45 -3.58
N LYS A 33 -8.41 16.90 -4.81
CA LYS A 33 -9.08 16.12 -5.86
C LYS A 33 -8.43 14.75 -6.11
N TYR A 34 -7.12 14.62 -5.92
CA TYR A 34 -6.37 13.39 -6.20
C TYR A 34 -6.03 12.58 -4.94
N GLY A 35 -6.61 12.93 -3.79
CA GLY A 35 -6.32 12.32 -2.51
C GLY A 35 -5.34 13.14 -1.68
N PHE A 36 -4.52 12.47 -0.87
CA PHE A 36 -3.56 13.16 -0.01
C PHE A 36 -2.38 13.71 -0.82
N ILE A 37 -1.97 14.93 -0.51
CA ILE A 37 -0.73 15.53 -1.03
C ILE A 37 0.49 14.67 -0.71
N ASP A 38 1.56 14.86 -1.48
CA ASP A 38 2.78 14.06 -1.42
C ASP A 38 3.42 14.02 -0.03
N ALA A 39 3.64 15.21 0.55
CA ALA A 39 4.28 15.40 1.85
C ALA A 39 3.89 16.73 2.50
N PHE A 40 4.18 16.87 3.79
CA PHE A 40 4.03 18.12 4.53
C PHE A 40 5.01 18.17 5.71
N ASN A 41 5.23 19.36 6.26
CA ASN A 41 6.01 19.60 7.47
C ASN A 41 5.33 20.70 8.30
N GLU A 42 4.65 20.31 9.37
CA GLU A 42 3.90 21.22 10.24
C GLU A 42 4.81 22.23 10.96
N THR A 43 6.01 21.82 11.37
CA THR A 43 6.97 22.71 12.05
C THR A 43 7.47 23.85 11.14
N LYS A 44 7.32 23.69 9.82
CA LYS A 44 7.67 24.70 8.80
C LYS A 44 6.44 25.28 8.11
N ASN A 45 5.22 24.92 8.54
CA ASN A 45 3.96 25.25 7.87
C ASN A 45 4.02 25.02 6.35
N TRP A 46 4.68 23.94 5.93
CA TRP A 46 4.88 23.60 4.52
C TRP A 46 4.00 22.42 4.13
N TYR A 47 3.31 22.56 3.00
CA TYR A 47 2.42 21.55 2.45
C TYR A 47 2.70 21.46 0.95
N ALA A 48 2.96 20.24 0.45
CA ALA A 48 3.19 20.03 -0.96
C ALA A 48 1.95 20.39 -1.79
N THR A 49 2.16 20.96 -2.97
CA THR A 49 1.10 21.14 -3.99
C THR A 49 1.09 20.01 -5.03
N SER A 50 2.03 19.08 -4.91
CA SER A 50 2.26 17.97 -5.82
C SER A 50 1.59 16.67 -5.38
N HIS A 51 1.46 15.77 -6.36
CA HIS A 51 1.13 14.36 -6.17
C HIS A 51 2.07 13.56 -7.06
N LEU A 52 2.82 12.61 -6.49
CA LEU A 52 3.65 11.70 -7.28
C LEU A 52 2.93 10.37 -7.47
N ALA A 53 2.89 9.89 -8.71
CA ALA A 53 2.22 8.63 -9.04
C ALA A 53 2.77 7.44 -8.23
N ILE A 54 4.08 7.44 -7.99
CA ILE A 54 4.76 6.42 -7.18
C ILE A 54 4.37 6.44 -5.71
N ASP A 55 3.83 7.56 -5.20
CA ASP A 55 3.38 7.70 -3.82
C ASP A 55 1.88 7.47 -3.71
N GLN A 56 1.10 7.92 -4.70
CA GLN A 56 -0.37 7.74 -4.73
C GLN A 56 -0.76 6.29 -5.05
N GLY A 57 -0.09 5.66 -6.00
CA GLY A 57 -0.42 4.30 -6.46
C GLY A 57 -0.41 3.28 -5.33
N PRO A 58 0.66 3.20 -4.51
CA PRO A 58 0.72 2.28 -3.38
C PRO A 58 -0.37 2.50 -2.33
N ILE A 59 -0.89 3.72 -2.15
CA ILE A 59 -1.99 3.97 -1.18
C ILE A 59 -3.22 3.14 -1.60
N ILE A 60 -3.61 3.25 -2.86
CA ILE A 60 -4.79 2.56 -3.39
C ILE A 60 -4.55 1.04 -3.40
N ILE A 61 -3.42 0.61 -3.95
CA ILE A 61 -3.07 -0.81 -4.10
C ILE A 61 -3.03 -1.51 -2.74
N MET A 62 -2.41 -0.90 -1.74
CA MET A 62 -2.22 -1.53 -0.44
C MET A 62 -3.47 -1.47 0.43
N ILE A 63 -4.30 -0.43 0.31
CA ILE A 63 -5.63 -0.44 0.92
C ILE A 63 -6.47 -1.59 0.35
N GLU A 64 -6.47 -1.78 -0.97
CA GLU A 64 -7.26 -2.85 -1.58
C GLU A 64 -6.70 -4.25 -1.26
N ASN A 65 -5.38 -4.40 -1.20
CA ASN A 65 -4.76 -5.64 -0.72
C ASN A 65 -5.11 -5.94 0.74
N TYR A 66 -5.19 -4.93 1.60
CA TYR A 66 -5.67 -5.12 2.98
C TYR A 66 -7.14 -5.56 3.01
N ARG A 67 -8.02 -4.94 2.21
CA ARG A 67 -9.47 -5.23 2.22
C ARG A 67 -9.81 -6.60 1.66
N SER A 68 -9.21 -6.98 0.54
CA SER A 68 -9.61 -8.17 -0.23
C SER A 68 -8.44 -9.03 -0.70
N GLY A 69 -7.21 -8.51 -0.66
CA GLY A 69 -6.04 -9.16 -1.25
C GLY A 69 -6.06 -9.21 -2.77
N LEU A 70 -6.87 -8.39 -3.46
CA LEU A 70 -7.11 -8.49 -4.91
C LEU A 70 -5.83 -8.54 -5.73
N LEU A 71 -4.92 -7.57 -5.56
CA LEU A 71 -3.73 -7.48 -6.41
C LEU A 71 -2.73 -8.59 -6.08
N TRP A 72 -2.61 -8.96 -4.80
CA TRP A 72 -1.83 -10.13 -4.40
C TRP A 72 -2.36 -11.42 -5.02
N LYS A 73 -3.67 -11.64 -4.98
CA LYS A 73 -4.31 -12.82 -5.58
C LYS A 73 -4.07 -12.87 -7.09
N LEU A 74 -4.25 -11.74 -7.80
CA LEU A 74 -4.00 -11.64 -9.23
C LEU A 74 -2.52 -11.93 -9.54
N PHE A 75 -1.58 -11.23 -8.91
CA PHE A 75 -0.15 -11.40 -9.15
C PHE A 75 0.34 -12.82 -8.84
N MET A 76 -0.10 -13.40 -7.71
CA MET A 76 0.30 -14.75 -7.30
C MET A 76 -0.40 -15.85 -8.10
N SER A 77 -1.44 -15.53 -8.87
CA SER A 77 -2.09 -16.48 -9.79
C SER A 77 -1.31 -16.72 -11.08
N CYS A 78 -0.38 -15.84 -11.44
CA CYS A 78 0.44 -15.96 -12.65
C CYS A 78 1.40 -17.17 -12.58
N PRO A 79 1.31 -18.16 -13.50
CA PRO A 79 2.20 -19.32 -13.51
C PRO A 79 3.68 -18.96 -13.62
N GLU A 80 4.02 -17.88 -14.31
CA GLU A 80 5.37 -17.32 -14.45
C GLU A 80 5.94 -16.90 -13.09
N ILE A 81 5.15 -16.22 -12.27
CA ILE A 81 5.55 -15.77 -10.94
C ILE A 81 5.77 -16.99 -10.02
N GLN A 82 4.86 -17.95 -10.02
CA GLN A 82 5.01 -19.18 -9.23
C GLN A 82 6.26 -19.98 -9.63
N ARG A 83 6.52 -20.14 -10.94
CA ARG A 83 7.73 -20.79 -11.45
C ARG A 83 9.00 -20.03 -11.04
N GLY A 84 8.99 -18.71 -11.14
CA GLY A 84 10.11 -17.85 -10.73
C GLY A 84 10.44 -17.99 -9.25
N LEU A 85 9.42 -17.91 -8.38
CA LEU A 85 9.58 -18.09 -6.93
C LEU A 85 10.14 -19.47 -6.59
N LYS A 86 9.62 -20.53 -7.23
CA LYS A 86 10.13 -21.90 -7.04
C LYS A 86 11.61 -22.03 -7.46
N LYS A 87 11.99 -21.46 -8.60
CA LYS A 87 13.37 -21.48 -9.10
C LYS A 87 14.34 -20.77 -8.14
N LEU A 88 13.87 -19.74 -7.45
CA LEU A 88 14.63 -18.98 -6.46
C LEU A 88 14.58 -19.57 -5.03
N GLY A 89 13.88 -20.69 -4.82
CA GLY A 89 13.79 -21.35 -3.51
C GLY A 89 12.85 -20.68 -2.49
N PHE A 90 11.98 -19.76 -2.93
CA PHE A 90 10.98 -19.15 -2.06
C PHE A 90 9.88 -20.15 -1.69
N LYS A 91 9.37 -20.03 -0.46
CA LYS A 91 8.17 -20.74 0.02
C LYS A 91 7.03 -19.74 0.18
N SER A 92 5.85 -20.08 -0.32
CA SER A 92 4.64 -19.25 -0.23
C SER A 92 3.42 -20.15 -0.15
N THR A 93 2.37 -19.72 0.55
CA THR A 93 1.09 -20.44 0.60
C THR A 93 0.44 -20.58 -0.78
N SER A 94 0.75 -19.68 -1.71
CA SER A 94 0.27 -19.73 -3.11
C SER A 94 1.10 -20.66 -4.00
N VAL A 95 2.27 -21.11 -3.54
CA VAL A 95 3.14 -22.03 -4.27
C VAL A 95 3.12 -23.34 -3.49
N SER A 96 2.21 -24.24 -3.85
CA SER A 96 2.19 -25.58 -3.27
C SER A 96 3.56 -26.22 -3.47
N SER A 97 4.22 -26.56 -2.36
CA SER A 97 5.39 -27.43 -2.38
C SER A 97 4.90 -28.77 -2.90
N ALA A 98 5.06 -28.99 -4.21
CA ALA A 98 5.00 -30.33 -4.78
C ALA A 98 6.02 -31.15 -4.00
N VAL A 99 5.52 -31.97 -3.07
CA VAL A 99 6.27 -33.03 -2.43
C VAL A 99 6.73 -33.91 -3.57
N LEU A 100 8.01 -33.83 -3.89
CA LEU A 100 8.70 -34.88 -4.62
C LEU A 100 8.58 -36.12 -3.73
N LYS A 101 7.59 -36.96 -4.01
CA LYS A 101 7.66 -38.39 -3.68
C LYS A 101 8.44 -39.09 -4.77
#